data_AF-A0A914MFH6-F1
#
_entry.id   AF-A0A914MFH6-F1
#
_cell.length_a   1.000
_cell.length_b   1.000
_cell.length_c   1.000
_cell.angle_alpha   90.00
_cell.angle_beta   90.00
_cell.angle_gamma   90.00
#
_symmetry.space_group_name_H-M   'P 1'
#
loop_
_entity.id
_entity.type
_entity.pdbx_description
1 polymer ?
#
loop_
_entity_poly.entity_id
_entity_poly.type
_entity_poly.pdbx_seq_one_letter_code
_entity_poly.pdbx_strand_id
1 'polypeptide(L)'
;MGSLYEHLHNTNEYLSVERRIKWAKQISRGVAYLHYDAPITVIHRDLKSKNVVIGCLGNKNSPQCKICDFGTSKDLTSSWTAPSWGGTAAWMSPEIISQREGITTATDVWSFAVVLWELFSRQVPYNGLTEFKIYSIISQHGVRLCIPDTCPEPLADLLERCWRQSPKDRPEMRYV
;
A
#
# COMPACT_ATOMS: atom_id res chain seq x y z
N MET A 1 -17.73 -8.00 -7.79
CA MET A 1 -16.63 -7.77 -6.84
C MET A 1 -15.37 -7.78 -7.68
N GLY A 2 -14.50 -6.81 -7.48
CA GLY A 2 -13.24 -6.69 -8.20
C GLY A 2 -12.15 -6.20 -7.25
N SER A 3 -10.91 -6.28 -7.70
CA SER A 3 -9.80 -5.68 -6.95
C SER A 3 -9.89 -4.16 -6.97
N LEU A 4 -9.32 -3.48 -5.98
CA LEU A 4 -9.21 -2.02 -5.99
C LEU A 4 -8.47 -1.58 -7.26
N TYR A 5 -7.42 -2.29 -7.68
CA TYR A 5 -6.70 -2.05 -8.93
C TYR A 5 -7.65 -1.97 -10.15
N GLU A 6 -8.58 -2.92 -10.30
CA GLU A 6 -9.57 -2.89 -11.39
C GLU A 6 -10.48 -1.66 -11.29
N HIS A 7 -10.99 -1.33 -10.10
CA HIS A 7 -11.80 -0.13 -9.88
C HIS A 7 -11.03 1.19 -10.07
N LEU A 8 -9.69 1.15 -9.97
CA LEU A 8 -8.83 2.32 -10.18
C LEU A 8 -8.49 2.52 -11.66
N HIS A 9 -8.21 1.44 -12.39
CA HIS A 9 -7.55 1.53 -13.70
C HIS A 9 -8.37 0.99 -14.87
N ASN A 10 -9.39 0.15 -14.62
CA ASN A 10 -10.14 -0.56 -15.67
C ASN A 10 -11.63 -0.16 -15.75
N THR A 11 -12.03 0.97 -15.18
CA THR A 11 -13.45 1.37 -15.16
C THR A 11 -13.65 2.81 -15.64
N ASN A 12 -14.69 3.04 -16.45
CA ASN A 12 -15.28 4.37 -16.68
C ASN A 12 -16.05 4.86 -15.42
N GLU A 13 -15.77 4.31 -14.25
CA GLU A 13 -16.45 4.63 -13.00
C GLU A 13 -15.90 5.94 -12.43
N TYR A 14 -16.77 6.93 -12.27
CA TYR A 14 -16.42 8.12 -11.53
C TYR A 14 -16.24 7.78 -10.05
N LEU A 15 -15.02 7.96 -9.53
CA LEU A 15 -14.71 7.75 -8.12
C LEU A 15 -14.56 9.10 -7.40
N SER A 16 -15.56 9.44 -6.58
CA SER A 16 -15.53 10.70 -5.81
C SER A 16 -14.37 10.73 -4.80
N VAL A 17 -13.91 11.94 -4.47
CA VAL A 17 -12.90 12.16 -3.41
C VAL A 17 -13.35 11.54 -2.08
N GLU A 18 -14.63 11.68 -1.73
CA GLU A 18 -15.21 11.09 -0.52
C GLU A 18 -15.06 9.56 -0.51
N ARG A 19 -15.38 8.90 -1.63
CA ARG A 19 -15.24 7.44 -1.74
C ARG A 19 -13.78 7.01 -1.61
N ARG A 20 -12.84 7.76 -2.21
CA ARG A 20 -11.39 7.51 -2.08
C ARG A 20 -10.92 7.62 -0.64
N ILE A 21 -11.30 8.68 0.07
CA ILE A 21 -10.97 8.88 1.49
C ILE A 21 -11.56 7.75 2.34
N LYS A 22 -12.80 7.35 2.07
CA LYS A 22 -13.46 6.26 2.79
C LYS A 22 -12.72 4.94 2.62
N TRP A 23 -12.31 4.62 1.40
CA TRP A 23 -11.53 3.41 1.11
C TRP A 23 -10.14 3.46 1.72
N ALA A 24 -9.42 4.59 1.62
CA ALA A 24 -8.14 4.79 2.29
C ALA A 24 -8.23 4.51 3.80
N LYS A 25 -9.24 5.07 4.47
CA LYS A 25 -9.50 4.83 5.91
C LYS A 25 -9.81 3.38 6.24
N GLN A 26 -10.54 2.67 5.37
CA GLN A 26 -10.82 1.25 5.60
C GLN A 26 -9.56 0.40 5.47
N ILE A 27 -8.70 0.72 4.51
CA ILE A 27 -7.43 0.03 4.30
C ILE A 27 -6.49 0.33 5.47
N SER A 28 -6.31 1.59 5.89
CA SER A 28 -5.43 1.94 7.01
C SER A 28 -5.86 1.24 8.30
N ARG A 29 -7.17 1.22 8.61
CA ARG A 29 -7.72 0.46 9.75
C ARG A 29 -7.48 -1.04 9.65
N GLY A 30 -7.64 -1.61 8.46
CA GLY A 30 -7.35 -3.03 8.23
C GLY A 30 -5.88 -3.36 8.50
N VAL A 31 -4.95 -2.53 8.02
CA VAL A 31 -3.52 -2.73 8.27
C VAL A 31 -3.18 -2.49 9.74
N ALA A 32 -3.74 -1.45 10.38
CA ALA A 32 -3.55 -1.18 11.80
C ALA A 32 -4.03 -2.36 12.67
N TYR A 33 -5.17 -2.95 12.32
CA TYR A 33 -5.66 -4.14 13.00
C TYR A 33 -4.65 -5.30 12.93
N LEU A 34 -4.10 -5.59 11.74
CA LEU A 34 -3.10 -6.65 11.58
C LEU A 34 -1.84 -6.39 12.42
N HIS A 35 -1.41 -5.13 12.50
CA HIS A 35 -0.20 -4.75 13.20
C HIS A 35 -0.35 -4.78 14.72
N TYR A 36 -1.51 -4.41 15.25
CA TYR A 36 -1.66 -4.03 16.65
C TYR A 36 -2.79 -4.71 17.42
N ASP A 37 -3.87 -5.10 16.75
CA ASP A 37 -5.09 -5.58 17.42
C ASP A 37 -5.35 -7.08 17.22
N ALA A 38 -4.74 -7.66 16.18
CA ALA A 38 -4.77 -9.10 15.96
C ALA A 38 -4.07 -9.85 17.13
N PRO A 39 -4.45 -11.11 17.42
CA PRO A 39 -3.84 -11.89 18.52
C PRO A 39 -2.31 -12.02 18.43
N ILE A 40 -1.79 -11.91 17.22
CA ILE A 40 -0.38 -11.87 16.88
C ILE A 40 -0.18 -10.71 15.89
N THR A 41 0.94 -10.00 15.99
CA THR A 41 1.29 -8.97 15.01
C THR A 41 1.58 -9.62 13.66
N VAL A 42 0.75 -9.31 12.66
CA VAL A 42 0.86 -9.80 11.29
C VAL A 42 1.37 -8.68 10.38
N ILE A 43 2.48 -8.91 9.69
CA ILE A 43 2.96 -8.03 8.62
C ILE A 43 2.47 -8.61 7.29
N HIS A 44 1.76 -7.81 6.49
CA HIS A 44 1.14 -8.25 5.25
C HIS A 44 2.17 -8.58 4.16
N ARG A 45 3.17 -7.69 3.97
CA ARG A 45 4.32 -7.80 3.04
C ARG A 45 4.04 -7.75 1.54
N ASP A 46 2.81 -8.05 1.12
CA ASP A 46 2.38 -7.91 -0.28
C ASP A 46 1.13 -7.01 -0.38
N LEU A 47 1.09 -5.92 0.39
CA LEU A 47 -0.01 -4.97 0.32
C LEU A 47 0.07 -4.21 -1.01
N LYS A 48 -0.97 -4.31 -1.82
CA LYS A 48 -1.10 -3.64 -3.13
C LYS A 48 -2.56 -3.49 -3.49
N SER A 49 -2.89 -2.60 -4.42
CA SER A 49 -4.27 -2.39 -4.85
C SER A 49 -4.92 -3.65 -5.46
N LYS A 50 -4.14 -4.61 -5.96
CA LYS A 50 -4.64 -5.93 -6.41
C LYS A 50 -5.09 -6.84 -5.24
N ASN A 51 -4.51 -6.65 -4.05
CA ASN A 51 -4.78 -7.41 -2.84
C ASN A 51 -5.75 -6.69 -1.90
N VAL A 52 -6.51 -5.73 -2.43
CA VAL A 52 -7.65 -5.10 -1.77
C VAL A 52 -8.87 -5.39 -2.62
N VAL A 53 -9.89 -6.03 -2.06
CA VAL A 53 -11.13 -6.36 -2.77
C VAL A 53 -12.23 -5.38 -2.38
N ILE A 54 -13.00 -4.94 -3.39
CA ILE A 54 -14.16 -4.09 -3.21
C ILE A 54 -15.42 -4.97 -3.22
N GLY A 55 -16.06 -5.05 -2.05
CA GLY A 55 -17.25 -5.88 -1.83
C GLY A 55 -18.45 -5.08 -1.34
N CYS A 56 -19.62 -5.34 -1.91
CA CYS A 56 -20.91 -4.84 -1.42
C CYS A 56 -21.44 -5.77 -0.32
N LEU A 57 -20.73 -5.87 0.81
CA LEU A 57 -21.21 -6.64 1.96
C LEU A 57 -22.31 -5.83 2.65
N GLY A 58 -23.56 -6.24 2.48
CA GLY A 58 -24.73 -5.68 3.18
C GLY A 58 -25.37 -4.44 2.53
N ASN A 59 -24.60 -3.55 1.90
CA ASN A 59 -25.17 -2.36 1.23
C ASN A 59 -24.52 -2.10 -0.14
N LYS A 60 -25.29 -2.29 -1.22
CA LYS A 60 -24.84 -2.02 -2.60
C LYS A 60 -24.48 -0.56 -2.85
N ASN A 61 -25.03 0.38 -2.07
CA ASN A 61 -24.74 1.81 -2.18
C ASN A 61 -23.48 2.23 -1.41
N SER A 62 -22.91 1.33 -0.59
CA SER A 62 -21.71 1.60 0.21
C SER A 62 -20.73 0.41 0.17
N PRO A 63 -20.06 0.19 -0.97
CA PRO A 63 -19.04 -0.85 -1.09
C PRO A 63 -17.91 -0.65 -0.07
N GLN A 64 -17.43 -1.76 0.50
CA GLN A 64 -16.36 -1.80 1.50
C GLN A 64 -15.08 -2.41 0.93
N CYS A 65 -13.94 -1.89 1.37
CA CYS A 65 -12.62 -2.47 1.11
C CYS A 65 -12.30 -3.58 2.10
N LYS A 66 -11.71 -4.66 1.61
CA LYS A 66 -11.10 -5.71 2.44
C LYS A 66 -9.72 -6.05 1.93
N ILE A 67 -8.76 -6.14 2.83
CA ILE A 67 -7.41 -6.63 2.54
C ILE A 67 -7.49 -8.16 2.40
N CYS A 68 -6.84 -8.71 1.39
CA CYS A 68 -6.80 -10.14 1.12
C CYS A 68 -5.38 -10.58 0.72
N ASP A 69 -5.23 -11.89 0.48
CA ASP A 69 -3.98 -12.53 0.10
C ASP A 69 -2.86 -12.40 1.14
N PHE A 70 -3.04 -13.17 2.21
CA PHE A 70 -2.08 -13.30 3.30
C PHE A 70 -1.01 -14.36 3.02
N GLY A 71 -0.87 -14.81 1.77
CA GLY A 71 0.04 -15.91 1.40
C GLY A 71 1.53 -15.60 1.65
N THR A 72 1.88 -14.31 1.75
CA THR A 72 3.23 -13.84 2.08
C THR A 72 3.34 -13.26 3.50
N SER A 73 2.21 -13.19 4.21
CA SER A 73 2.15 -12.59 5.53
C SER A 73 2.91 -13.41 6.56
N LYS A 74 3.48 -12.72 7.55
CA LYS A 74 4.25 -13.37 8.61
C LYS A 74 4.00 -12.74 9.95
N ASP A 75 4.09 -13.58 10.97
CA ASP A 75 4.26 -13.15 12.35
C ASP A 75 5.70 -12.67 12.53
N LEU A 76 5.89 -11.65 13.37
CA LEU A 76 7.22 -11.13 13.73
C LEU A 76 8.20 -12.20 14.27
N THR A 77 7.68 -13.34 14.72
CA THR A 77 8.45 -14.46 15.29
C THR A 77 9.01 -15.41 14.24
N SER A 78 8.58 -15.31 12.98
CA SER A 78 8.92 -16.27 11.93
C SER A 78 10.14 -15.84 11.12
N SER A 79 11.07 -16.77 10.91
CA SER A 79 12.32 -16.60 10.15
C SER A 79 12.13 -15.91 8.80
N TRP A 80 13.10 -15.08 8.42
CA TRP A 80 13.10 -14.31 7.18
C TRP A 80 12.95 -15.23 5.96
N THR A 81 11.92 -15.03 5.13
CA THR A 81 11.85 -15.62 3.78
C THR A 81 11.91 -14.50 2.75
N ALA A 82 12.73 -14.67 1.72
CA ALA A 82 12.80 -13.74 0.61
C ALA A 82 11.40 -13.55 -0.01
N PRO A 83 11.01 -12.32 -0.39
CA PRO A 83 9.80 -12.10 -1.18
C PRO A 83 9.87 -12.90 -2.49
N SER A 84 8.74 -13.40 -2.97
CA SER A 84 8.66 -13.90 -4.34
C SER A 84 8.92 -12.76 -5.31
N TRP A 85 9.99 -12.87 -6.10
CA TRP A 85 10.30 -11.93 -7.16
C TRP A 85 9.23 -12.06 -8.25
N GLY A 86 8.31 -11.11 -8.32
CA GLY A 86 7.36 -11.00 -9.44
C GLY A 86 6.14 -10.13 -9.15
N GLY A 87 5.91 -9.13 -9.99
CA GLY A 87 4.62 -8.44 -10.17
C GLY A 87 4.24 -7.37 -9.13
N THR A 88 5.08 -7.10 -8.13
CA THR A 88 4.78 -6.14 -7.03
C THR A 88 5.83 -5.04 -6.86
N ALA A 89 6.85 -4.93 -7.72
CA ALA A 89 7.98 -3.99 -7.51
C ALA A 89 7.57 -2.55 -7.12
N ALA A 90 6.47 -2.04 -7.69
CA ALA A 90 5.96 -0.69 -7.44
C ALA A 90 5.51 -0.43 -5.99
N TRP A 91 5.07 -1.46 -5.25
CA TRP A 91 4.58 -1.33 -3.86
C TRP A 91 5.63 -1.75 -2.81
N MET A 92 6.76 -2.32 -3.24
CA MET A 92 7.79 -2.83 -2.34
C MET A 92 8.60 -1.68 -1.73
N SER A 93 8.84 -1.78 -0.43
CA SER A 93 9.68 -0.83 0.29
C SER A 93 11.18 -1.05 0.04
N PRO A 94 12.03 -0.05 0.30
CA PRO A 94 13.47 -0.17 0.10
C PRO A 94 14.12 -1.32 0.88
N GLU A 95 13.67 -1.58 2.11
CA GLU A 95 14.19 -2.66 2.95
C GLU A 95 13.85 -4.06 2.39
N ILE A 96 12.68 -4.19 1.76
CA ILE A 96 12.27 -5.42 1.08
C ILE A 96 13.09 -5.64 -0.20
N ILE A 97 13.34 -4.58 -0.98
CA ILE A 97 14.12 -4.66 -2.22
C ILE A 97 15.59 -4.94 -1.94
N SER A 98 16.17 -4.24 -0.97
CA SER A 98 17.60 -4.35 -0.64
C SER A 98 17.94 -5.62 0.14
N GLN A 99 16.96 -6.23 0.83
CA GLN A 99 17.15 -7.39 1.69
C GLN A 99 18.20 -7.18 2.81
N ARG A 100 18.46 -5.91 3.19
CA ARG A 100 19.53 -5.55 4.13
C ARG A 100 19.05 -5.25 5.55
N GLU A 101 17.80 -4.86 5.72
CA GLU A 101 17.23 -4.49 7.02
C GLU A 101 16.14 -5.50 7.44
N GLY A 102 15.85 -5.53 8.74
CA GLY A 102 14.76 -6.35 9.28
C GLY A 102 13.40 -5.87 8.76
N ILE A 103 12.55 -6.83 8.37
CA ILE A 103 11.17 -6.53 7.94
C ILE A 103 10.37 -6.14 9.18
N THR A 104 9.70 -5.00 9.13
CA THR A 104 8.87 -4.47 10.21
C THR A 104 7.50 -4.08 9.67
N THR A 105 6.56 -3.72 10.55
CA THR A 105 5.25 -3.17 10.17
C THR A 105 5.35 -1.94 9.26
N ALA A 106 6.47 -1.20 9.33
CA ALA A 106 6.75 -0.05 8.47
C ALA A 106 6.86 -0.40 6.98
N THR A 107 7.07 -1.68 6.63
CA THR A 107 7.00 -2.16 5.24
C THR A 107 5.60 -1.96 4.66
N ASP A 108 4.56 -2.35 5.40
CA ASP A 108 3.18 -2.18 4.93
C ASP A 108 2.77 -0.71 4.89
N VAL A 109 3.40 0.16 5.70
CA VAL A 109 3.17 1.62 5.66
C VAL A 109 3.61 2.22 4.32
N TRP A 110 4.76 1.80 3.81
CA TRP A 110 5.23 2.20 2.48
C TRP A 110 4.26 1.74 1.39
N SER A 111 3.90 0.44 1.42
CA SER A 111 3.00 -0.15 0.45
C SER A 111 1.61 0.50 0.47
N PHE A 112 1.10 0.81 1.67
CA PHE A 112 -0.14 1.57 1.86
C PHE A 112 -0.07 2.94 1.19
N ALA A 113 1.04 3.66 1.32
CA ALA A 113 1.19 4.96 0.68
C ALA A 113 1.21 4.87 -0.85
N VAL A 114 1.72 3.78 -1.44
CA VAL A 114 1.56 3.55 -2.88
C VAL A 114 0.10 3.33 -3.26
N VAL A 115 -0.66 2.53 -2.48
CA VAL A 115 -2.12 2.35 -2.69
C VAL A 115 -2.88 3.67 -2.53
N LEU A 116 -2.49 4.49 -1.55
CA LEU A 116 -3.05 5.80 -1.30
C LEU A 116 -2.77 6.75 -2.46
N TRP A 117 -1.54 6.75 -2.98
CA TRP A 117 -1.20 7.50 -4.18
C TRP A 117 -2.06 7.04 -5.38
N GLU A 118 -2.22 5.74 -5.61
CA GLU A 118 -3.06 5.22 -6.70
C GLU A 118 -4.52 5.67 -6.58
N LEU A 119 -5.08 5.68 -5.37
CA LEU A 119 -6.45 6.14 -5.12
C LEU A 119 -6.63 7.56 -5.66
N PHE A 120 -5.71 8.47 -5.33
CA PHE A 120 -5.86 9.90 -5.62
C PHE A 120 -5.31 10.32 -6.98
N SER A 121 -4.19 9.75 -7.43
CA SER A 121 -3.61 10.01 -8.74
C SER A 121 -4.42 9.36 -9.87
N ARG A 122 -5.11 8.25 -9.58
CA ARG A 122 -5.79 7.40 -10.57
C ARG A 122 -4.84 6.90 -11.67
N GLN A 123 -3.56 6.79 -11.35
CA GLN A 123 -2.51 6.33 -12.27
C GLN A 123 -1.91 5.01 -11.80
N VAL A 124 -1.40 4.23 -12.76
CA VAL A 124 -0.63 3.02 -12.48
C VAL A 124 0.75 3.44 -11.96
N PRO A 125 1.21 2.95 -10.79
CA PRO A 125 2.47 3.38 -10.21
C PRO A 125 3.64 2.90 -11.08
N TYR A 126 4.56 3.82 -11.39
CA TYR A 126 5.71 3.57 -12.26
C TYR A 126 5.35 2.98 -13.64
N ASN A 127 4.21 3.39 -14.21
CA ASN A 127 3.73 2.90 -15.50
C ASN A 127 4.82 2.95 -16.59
N GLY A 128 4.95 1.86 -17.35
CA GLY A 128 5.94 1.73 -18.43
C GLY A 128 7.39 1.45 -17.99
N LEU A 129 7.66 1.35 -16.67
CA LEU A 129 8.98 0.95 -16.17
C LEU A 129 9.06 -0.56 -15.94
N THR A 130 10.24 -1.13 -16.19
CA THR A 130 10.53 -2.52 -15.84
C THR A 130 10.78 -2.65 -14.34
N GLU A 131 10.54 -3.84 -13.78
CA GLU A 131 10.78 -4.10 -12.35
C GLU A 131 12.20 -3.76 -11.92
N PHE A 132 13.20 -4.10 -12.74
CA PHE A 132 14.60 -3.75 -12.49
C PHE A 132 14.82 -2.24 -12.36
N LYS A 133 14.19 -1.43 -13.22
CA LYS A 133 14.27 0.03 -13.13
C LYS A 133 13.60 0.54 -11.85
N ILE A 134 12.45 -0.03 -11.48
CA ILE A 134 11.75 0.34 -10.24
C ILE A 134 12.62 0.01 -9.03
N TYR A 135 13.21 -1.18 -8.96
CA TYR A 135 14.13 -1.56 -7.88
C TYR A 135 15.32 -0.60 -7.78
N SER A 136 15.92 -0.23 -8.92
CA SER A 136 17.03 0.72 -8.97
C SER A 136 16.63 2.11 -8.44
N ILE A 137 15.47 2.63 -8.88
CA ILE A 137 14.96 3.94 -8.44
C ILE A 137 14.71 3.93 -6.94
N ILE A 138 13.94 2.98 -6.43
CA ILE A 138 13.57 2.93 -5.00
C ILE A 138 14.82 2.75 -4.13
N SER A 139 15.79 1.93 -4.56
CA SER A 139 17.01 1.69 -3.79
C SER A 139 17.96 2.89 -3.75
N GLN A 140 18.09 3.64 -4.85
CA GLN A 140 19.08 4.71 -4.98
C GLN A 140 18.51 6.10 -4.65
N HIS A 141 17.22 6.29 -4.90
CA HIS A 141 16.59 7.61 -4.89
C HIS A 141 15.36 7.67 -3.97
N GLY A 142 14.87 6.53 -3.49
CA GLY A 142 13.59 6.44 -2.77
C GLY A 142 12.40 6.56 -3.72
N VAL A 143 11.24 6.95 -3.19
CA VAL A 143 10.02 7.10 -3.99
C VAL A 143 10.15 8.22 -5.03
N ARG A 144 9.59 8.01 -6.22
CA ARG A 144 9.53 9.02 -7.31
C ARG A 144 8.17 9.12 -7.97
N LEU A 145 7.12 8.69 -7.29
CA LEU A 145 5.75 8.90 -7.73
C LEU A 145 5.39 10.38 -7.59
N CYS A 146 4.92 10.99 -8.67
CA CYS A 146 4.53 12.41 -8.68
C CYS A 146 3.20 12.58 -7.97
N ILE A 147 3.15 13.36 -6.89
CA ILE A 147 1.91 13.72 -6.21
C ILE A 147 1.23 14.82 -7.05
N PRO A 148 -0.01 14.63 -7.54
CA PRO A 148 -0.68 15.67 -8.33
C PRO A 148 -0.89 16.95 -7.51
N ASP A 149 -0.78 18.12 -8.14
CA ASP A 149 -1.01 19.43 -7.48
C ASP A 149 -2.44 19.59 -6.92
N THR A 150 -3.38 18.76 -7.40
CA THR A 150 -4.77 18.71 -6.91
C THR A 150 -4.93 17.87 -5.64
N CYS A 151 -3.87 17.22 -5.17
CA CYS A 151 -3.85 16.46 -3.93
C CYS A 151 -3.92 17.41 -2.73
N PRO A 152 -4.84 17.21 -1.77
CA PRO A 152 -4.87 18.02 -0.55
C PRO A 152 -3.54 17.97 0.21
N GLU A 153 -3.06 19.11 0.70
CA GLU A 153 -1.78 19.21 1.44
C GLU A 153 -1.63 18.18 2.57
N PRO A 154 -2.65 17.91 3.42
CA PRO A 154 -2.51 16.90 4.48
C PRO A 154 -2.27 15.49 3.96
N LEU A 155 -2.74 15.20 2.74
CA LEU A 155 -2.52 13.92 2.09
C LEU A 155 -1.12 13.83 1.48
N ALA A 156 -0.62 14.94 0.93
CA ALA A 156 0.75 15.01 0.43
C ALA A 156 1.77 14.81 1.58
N ASP A 157 1.59 15.51 2.71
CA ASP A 157 2.43 15.30 3.92
C ASP A 157 2.40 13.84 4.38
N LEU A 158 1.21 13.23 4.41
CA LEU A 158 1.07 11.83 4.80
C LEU A 158 1.84 10.89 3.86
N LEU A 159 1.75 11.09 2.54
CA LEU A 159 2.48 10.31 1.55
C LEU A 159 4.00 10.43 1.76
N GLU A 160 4.51 11.66 1.95
CA GLU A 160 5.93 11.91 2.18
C GLU A 160 6.45 11.25 3.47
N ARG A 161 5.66 11.30 4.55
CA ARG A 161 5.99 10.64 5.82
C ARG A 161 6.00 9.12 5.70
N CYS A 162 5.04 8.54 4.98
CA CYS A 162 5.00 7.09 4.76
C CYS A 162 6.11 6.60 3.81
N TRP A 163 6.67 7.48 2.97
CA TRP A 163 7.77 7.16 2.05
C TRP A 163 9.15 7.56 2.54
N ARG A 164 9.33 7.78 3.85
CA ARG A 164 10.67 7.94 4.42
C ARG A 164 11.52 6.70 4.14
N GLN A 165 12.77 6.92 3.73
CA GLN A 165 13.66 5.85 3.32
C GLN A 165 13.94 4.89 4.49
N SER A 166 14.27 5.44 5.66
CA SER A 166 14.45 4.63 6.87
C SER A 166 13.08 4.17 7.40
N PRO A 167 12.88 2.85 7.62
CA PRO A 167 11.59 2.33 8.10
C PRO A 167 11.15 2.92 9.44
N LYS A 168 12.09 3.23 10.34
CA LYS A 168 11.84 3.80 11.67
C LYS A 168 11.28 5.23 11.65
N ASP A 169 11.46 5.95 10.54
CA ASP A 169 11.01 7.33 10.39
C ASP A 169 9.59 7.40 9.79
N ARG A 170 9.00 6.25 9.45
CA ARG A 170 7.62 6.14 8.94
C ARG A 170 6.63 6.12 10.12
N PRO A 171 5.43 6.69 9.95
CA PRO A 171 4.42 6.65 11.00
C PRO A 171 3.93 5.23 11.24
N GLU A 172 3.53 4.95 12.47
CA GLU A 172 2.79 3.73 12.79
C GLU A 172 1.37 3.80 12.21
N MET A 173 0.86 2.67 11.71
CA MET A 173 -0.42 2.64 11.00
C MET A 173 -1.62 3.05 11.87
N ARG A 174 -1.52 2.96 13.20
CA ARG A 174 -2.55 3.45 14.14
C ARG A 174 -2.74 4.98 14.11
N TYR A 175 -1.77 5.73 13.59
CA TYR A 175 -1.80 7.19 13.47
C TYR A 175 -2.04 7.67 12.03
N VAL A 176 -2.35 6.75 11.12
CA VAL A 176 -2.56 6.96 9.67
C VAL A 176 -4.04 6.82 9.29
#